data_AF-A0A9P0BAM6-F1
#
_entry.id   AF-A0A9P0BAM6-F1
#
_cell.length_a   1.000
_cell.length_b   1.000
_cell.length_c   1.000
_cell.angle_alpha   90.00
_cell.angle_beta   90.00
_cell.angle_gamma   90.00
#
_symmetry.space_group_name_H-M   'P 1'
#
loop_
_entity.id
_entity.type
_entity.pdbx_description
1 polymer ?
#
loop_
_entity_poly.entity_id
_entity_poly.type
_entity_poly.pdbx_seq_one_letter_code
_entity_poly.pdbx_strand_id
1 'polypeptide(L)'
;MKVAILFLCFCVIVQVSSGAQALISADETPGHPGFCNSKETGPIKRGGAKQLPNCVVAWCNYDASITLASCGVVSFEGCKKVQDFTKPYPDCCPKAEC
;
A
#
# COMPACT_ATOMS: atom_id res chain seq x y z
N MET A 1 -16.34 32.47 -5.42
CA MET A 1 -15.80 31.70 -6.57
C MET A 1 -14.33 31.31 -6.42
N LYS A 2 -13.40 32.23 -6.15
CA LYS A 2 -11.95 31.92 -6.02
C LYS A 2 -11.60 30.87 -4.94
N VAL A 3 -12.29 30.92 -3.79
CA VAL A 3 -12.09 29.98 -2.67
C VAL A 3 -12.60 28.57 -2.99
N ALA A 4 -13.71 28.46 -3.73
CA ALA A 4 -14.25 27.17 -4.14
C ALA A 4 -13.32 26.45 -5.14
N ILE A 5 -12.69 27.20 -6.04
CA ILE A 5 -11.71 26.68 -7.00
C ILE A 5 -10.43 26.20 -6.27
N LEU A 6 -9.98 26.96 -5.26
CA LEU A 6 -8.84 26.56 -4.41
C LEU A 6 -9.12 25.25 -3.65
N PHE A 7 -10.32 25.09 -3.09
CA PHE A 7 -10.72 23.87 -2.39
C PHE A 7 -10.79 22.66 -3.34
N LEU A 8 -11.29 22.86 -4.56
CA LEU A 8 -11.42 21.81 -5.57
C LEU A 8 -10.06 21.34 -6.09
N CYS A 9 -9.11 22.26 -6.31
CA CYS A 9 -7.73 21.91 -6.67
C CYS A 9 -7.00 21.14 -5.56
N PHE A 10 -7.25 21.46 -4.28
CA PHE A 10 -6.64 20.76 -3.17
C PHE A 10 -7.07 19.29 -3.12
N CYS A 11 -8.34 18.98 -3.35
CA CYS A 11 -8.84 17.59 -3.37
C CYS A 11 -8.18 16.71 -4.43
N VAL A 12 -7.88 17.26 -5.62
CA VAL A 12 -7.27 16.50 -6.72
C VAL A 12 -5.83 16.10 -6.40
N ILE A 13 -5.09 16.94 -5.67
CA ILE A 13 -3.69 16.66 -5.29
C ILE A 13 -3.61 15.51 -4.29
N VAL A 14 -4.61 15.32 -3.42
CA VAL A 14 -4.62 14.23 -2.43
C VAL A 14 -4.87 12.85 -3.07
N GLN A 15 -5.42 12.78 -4.29
CA GLN A 15 -5.75 11.51 -4.95
C GLN A 15 -4.57 10.87 -5.72
N VAL A 16 -3.40 11.50 -5.80
CA VAL A 16 -2.30 11.09 -6.69
C VAL A 16 -1.35 10.06 -6.08
N SER A 17 -1.62 9.50 -4.90
CA SER A 17 -0.85 8.36 -4.38
C SER A 17 -1.23 7.08 -5.12
N SER A 18 -0.64 6.85 -6.29
CA SER A 18 -0.82 5.69 -7.16
C SER A 18 -0.25 4.41 -6.54
N GLY A 19 -1.00 3.81 -5.62
CA GLY A 19 -0.81 2.43 -5.17
C GLY A 19 -2.15 1.70 -5.26
N ALA A 20 -2.14 0.43 -5.65
CA ALA A 20 -3.34 -0.39 -5.52
C ALA A 20 -3.47 -0.74 -4.03
N GLN A 21 -4.52 -0.23 -3.39
CA GLN A 21 -4.81 -0.48 -1.98
C GLN A 21 -5.99 -1.43 -1.83
N ALA A 22 -5.86 -2.40 -0.93
CA ALA A 22 -6.95 -3.28 -0.53
C ALA A 22 -7.07 -3.28 1.01
N LEU A 23 -8.31 -3.31 1.50
CA LEU A 23 -8.60 -3.47 2.92
C LEU A 23 -9.10 -4.90 3.14
N ILE A 24 -8.48 -5.61 4.07
CA ILE A 24 -8.92 -6.93 4.52
C ILE A 24 -9.19 -6.89 6.02
N SER A 25 -10.20 -7.64 6.45
CA SER A 25 -10.47 -7.83 7.88
C SER A 25 -9.39 -8.72 8.47
N ALA A 26 -8.88 -8.38 9.66
CA ALA A 26 -8.10 -9.36 10.41
C ALA A 26 -9.02 -10.46 10.93
N ASP A 27 -8.53 -11.69 10.91
CA ASP A 27 -9.14 -12.80 11.65
C ASP A 27 -9.08 -12.46 13.14
N GLU A 28 -10.25 -12.46 13.80
CA GLU A 28 -10.36 -12.41 15.26
C GLU A 28 -9.89 -13.74 15.86
N THR A 29 -8.63 -14.11 15.67
CA THR A 29 -8.10 -15.35 16.25
C THR A 29 -7.95 -15.15 17.76
N PRO A 30 -8.65 -15.90 18.62
CA PRO A 30 -8.48 -15.81 20.06
C PRO A 30 -7.02 -16.13 20.42
N GLY A 31 -6.37 -15.22 21.16
CA GLY A 31 -5.03 -15.45 21.71
C GLY A 31 -3.92 -14.52 21.20
N HIS A 32 -4.19 -13.57 20.30
CA HIS A 32 -3.17 -12.60 19.84
C HIS A 32 -3.60 -11.14 20.06
N PRO A 33 -3.85 -10.72 21.33
CA PRO A 33 -4.19 -9.33 21.61
C PRO A 33 -3.07 -8.39 21.13
N GLY A 34 -3.45 -7.37 20.36
CA GLY A 34 -2.50 -6.39 19.82
C GLY A 34 -1.85 -6.77 18.48
N PHE A 35 -2.37 -7.79 17.78
CA PHE A 35 -1.96 -8.15 16.43
C PHE A 35 -3.16 -8.16 15.47
N CYS A 36 -2.90 -7.85 14.20
CA CYS A 36 -3.78 -8.23 13.10
C CYS A 36 -3.24 -9.53 12.51
N ASN A 37 -4.10 -10.51 12.30
CA ASN A 37 -3.71 -11.77 11.69
C ASN A 37 -4.62 -12.05 10.48
N SER A 38 -4.06 -12.56 9.41
CA SER A 38 -4.84 -13.16 8.32
C SER A 38 -4.01 -14.28 7.69
N LYS A 39 -4.67 -15.17 6.95
CA LYS A 39 -3.95 -16.23 6.20
C LYS A 39 -2.94 -15.68 5.20
N GLU A 40 -3.19 -14.48 4.67
CA GLU A 40 -2.39 -13.86 3.61
C GLU A 40 -1.16 -13.16 4.18
N THR A 41 -1.27 -12.56 5.37
CA THR A 41 -0.19 -11.75 5.95
C THR A 41 0.54 -12.44 7.10
N GLY A 42 -0.10 -13.42 7.75
CA GLY A 42 0.26 -13.86 9.09
C GLY A 42 0.12 -12.73 10.12
N PRO A 43 0.70 -12.89 11.32
CA PRO A 43 0.55 -11.90 12.38
C PRO A 43 1.39 -10.65 12.10
N ILE A 44 0.77 -9.48 12.32
CA ILE A 44 1.37 -8.15 12.25
C ILE A 44 1.04 -7.42 13.54
N LYS A 45 2.03 -6.82 14.21
CA LYS A 45 1.80 -6.02 15.41
C LYS A 45 0.93 -4.80 15.07
N ARG A 46 0.00 -4.43 15.95
CA ARG A 46 -0.85 -3.23 15.80
C ARG A 46 -0.01 -1.96 15.64
N GLY A 47 -0.35 -1.14 14.64
CA GLY A 47 0.42 0.02 14.21
C GLY A 47 1.70 -0.32 13.43
N GLY A 48 1.96 -1.62 13.19
CA GLY A 48 3.12 -2.11 12.48
C GLY A 48 2.86 -2.36 11.00
N ALA A 49 3.96 -2.55 10.27
CA ALA A 49 3.96 -2.90 8.86
C ALA A 49 4.75 -4.20 8.62
N LYS A 50 4.40 -4.93 7.58
CA LYS A 50 5.11 -6.14 7.13
C LYS A 50 5.29 -6.11 5.61
N GLN A 51 6.51 -6.30 5.15
CA GLN A 51 6.80 -6.53 3.74
C GLN A 51 6.38 -7.95 3.37
N LEU A 52 5.57 -8.06 2.33
CA LEU A 52 5.14 -9.31 1.72
C LEU A 52 5.88 -9.53 0.38
N PRO A 53 5.83 -10.75 -0.18
CA PRO A 53 6.34 -11.02 -1.52
C PRO A 53 5.73 -10.10 -2.59
N ASN A 54 6.37 -10.03 -3.76
CA ASN A 54 5.87 -9.29 -4.93
C ASN A 54 5.70 -7.78 -4.72
N CYS A 55 6.54 -7.16 -3.89
CA CYS A 55 6.50 -5.73 -3.60
C CYS A 55 5.13 -5.26 -3.05
N VAL A 56 4.59 -6.04 -2.11
CA VAL A 56 3.36 -5.70 -1.37
C VAL A 56 3.73 -5.40 0.07
N VAL A 57 3.10 -4.40 0.67
CA VAL A 57 3.24 -4.08 2.09
C VAL A 57 1.88 -4.15 2.77
N ALA A 58 1.86 -4.72 3.96
CA ALA A 58 0.68 -4.83 4.81
C ALA A 58 0.85 -3.97 6.06
N TRP A 59 -0.16 -3.17 6.40
CA TRP A 59 -0.22 -2.41 7.65
C TRP A 59 -1.35 -2.92 8.52
N CYS A 60 -1.07 -3.16 9.80
CA CYS A 60 -2.08 -3.46 10.79
C CYS A 60 -2.55 -2.16 11.46
N ASN A 61 -3.78 -1.75 11.16
CA ASN A 61 -4.39 -0.55 11.69
C ASN A 61 -4.85 -0.75 13.15
N TYR A 62 -5.14 0.36 13.83
CA TYR A 62 -5.53 0.32 15.25
C TYR A 62 -6.93 -0.28 15.47
N ASP A 63 -7.79 -0.23 14.47
CA ASP A 63 -9.13 -0.85 14.42
C ASP A 63 -9.08 -2.36 14.11
N ALA A 64 -7.88 -2.95 14.09
CA ALA A 64 -7.63 -4.33 13.69
C ALA A 64 -7.97 -4.65 12.22
N SER A 65 -8.06 -3.64 11.34
CA SER A 65 -8.05 -3.87 9.90
C SER A 65 -6.63 -4.02 9.37
N ILE A 66 -6.47 -4.69 8.23
CA ILE A 66 -5.19 -4.76 7.51
C ILE A 66 -5.34 -4.02 6.18
N THR A 67 -4.45 -3.07 5.93
CA THR A 67 -4.32 -2.41 4.64
C THR A 67 -3.18 -3.03 3.85
N LEU A 68 -3.44 -3.49 2.65
CA LEU A 68 -2.44 -3.93 1.69
C LEU A 68 -2.20 -2.82 0.67
N ALA A 69 -0.94 -2.51 0.37
CA ALA A 69 -0.60 -1.72 -0.81
C ALA A 69 0.39 -2.48 -1.70
N SER A 70 0.13 -2.42 -3.01
CA SER A 70 1.01 -2.92 -4.04
C SER A 70 1.29 -1.84 -5.10
N CYS A 71 2.22 -2.13 -5.98
CA CYS A 71 2.52 -1.25 -7.10
C CYS A 71 1.32 -1.14 -8.04
N GLY A 72 1.00 0.07 -8.49
CA GLY A 72 0.02 0.29 -9.55
C GLY A 72 0.44 -0.37 -10.88
N VAL A 73 -0.54 -0.59 -11.76
CA VAL A 73 -0.26 -1.04 -13.13
C VAL A 73 0.30 0.15 -13.92
N VAL A 74 1.51 -0.01 -14.45
CA VAL A 74 2.19 0.99 -15.27
C VAL A 74 2.63 0.35 -16.58
N SER A 75 2.29 1.00 -17.70
CA SER A 75 2.80 0.65 -19.03
C SER A 75 3.93 1.62 -19.39
N PHE A 76 5.01 1.10 -19.95
CA PHE A 76 6.14 1.90 -20.42
C PHE A 76 6.33 1.65 -21.92
N GLU A 77 6.18 2.68 -22.75
CA GLU A 77 6.51 2.61 -24.18
C GLU A 77 7.92 3.13 -24.41
N GLY A 78 8.73 2.41 -25.19
CA GLY A 78 10.08 2.85 -25.60
C GLY A 78 11.16 2.81 -24.52
N CYS A 79 10.82 2.56 -23.25
CA CYS A 79 11.78 2.48 -22.14
C CYS A 79 11.82 1.08 -21.52
N LYS A 80 12.95 0.73 -20.89
CA LYS A 80 13.11 -0.56 -20.21
C LYS A 80 12.41 -0.53 -18.85
N LYS A 81 11.59 -1.55 -18.57
CA LYS A 81 11.04 -1.77 -17.23
C LYS A 81 12.13 -2.34 -16.31
N VAL A 82 12.44 -1.62 -15.22
CA VAL A 82 13.38 -2.06 -14.19
C VAL A 82 12.63 -2.23 -12.87
N GLN A 83 12.87 -3.35 -12.18
CA GLN A 83 12.24 -3.65 -10.90
C GLN A 83 13.22 -4.40 -10.00
N ASP A 84 13.27 -4.00 -8.73
CA ASP A 84 14.20 -4.55 -7.74
C ASP A 84 13.45 -5.00 -6.48
N PHE A 85 13.12 -6.29 -6.39
CA PHE A 85 12.40 -6.87 -5.26
C PHE A 85 13.22 -6.95 -3.97
N THR A 86 14.52 -6.60 -4.00
CA THR A 86 15.34 -6.56 -2.77
C THR A 86 15.10 -5.30 -1.94
N LYS A 87 14.47 -4.28 -2.54
CA LYS A 87 14.12 -3.02 -1.87
C LYS A 87 12.75 -3.12 -1.18
N PRO A 88 12.51 -2.33 -0.12
CA PRO A 88 11.18 -2.23 0.48
C PRO A 88 10.20 -1.54 -0.47
N TYR A 89 8.90 -1.77 -0.30
CA TYR A 89 7.89 -0.93 -0.93
C TYR A 89 8.01 0.52 -0.43
N PRO A 90 7.87 1.55 -1.29
CA PRO A 90 7.54 1.49 -2.73
C PRO A 90 8.75 1.39 -3.68
N ASP A 91 9.97 1.29 -3.15
CA ASP A 91 11.19 1.31 -3.97
C ASP A 91 11.39 0.06 -4.83
N CYS A 92 10.76 -1.07 -4.46
CA CYS A 92 10.70 -2.27 -5.30
C CYS A 92 9.68 -2.19 -6.44
N CYS A 93 8.95 -1.08 -6.60
CA CYS A 93 8.00 -0.93 -7.70
C CYS A 93 8.70 -0.71 -9.04
N PRO A 94 8.07 -1.16 -10.15
CA PRO A 94 8.66 -1.03 -11.46
C PRO A 94 8.80 0.43 -11.87
N LYS A 95 9.97 0.79 -12.40
CA LYS A 95 10.33 2.12 -12.92
C LYS A 95 10.75 1.99 -14.38
N ALA A 96 10.52 3.04 -15.17
CA ALA A 96 11.11 3.15 -16.50
C ALA A 96 12.56 3.61 -16.37
N GLU A 97 13.45 2.90 -17.05
CA GLU A 97 14.78 3.37 -17.40
C GLU A 97 14.75 3.77 -18.88
N CYS A 98 14.69 5.08 -19.07
CA CYS A 98 15.01 5.79 -20.29
C CYS A 98 16.33 6.56 -19.96
#